data_AF-A0A8C4E1F8-F1
#
_entry.id   AF-A0A8C4E1F8-F1
#
_cell.length_a   1.000
_cell.length_b   1.000
_cell.length_c   1.000
_cell.angle_alpha   90.00
_cell.angle_beta   90.00
_cell.angle_gamma   90.00
#
_symmetry.space_group_name_H-M   'P 1'
#
loop_
_entity.id
_entity.type
_entity.pdbx_description
1 polymer ?
#
loop_
_entity_poly.entity_id
_entity_poly.type
_entity_poly.pdbx_seq_one_letter_code
_entity_poly.pdbx_strand_id
1 'polypeptide(L)'
;MGAPYLAHIIHLRVILLPYSSKKAGHDGENVGNCPFCQRLFMVLWLKGVKFTVTTVDMRKKPAELKDLAPGTNPPFLLYNGTLKTDFIKIEEFLEQTVAPPRYPHLSPLNKESFDVGADIFAKFSAFIKNSPNNAFHEKNLLREFKRLDDYLNSPLPEEIDHNSRETITISKRKFLDGDRLTLADCNLLPKLHVIRIAAKKYCDFDIPAQFTGVWRYLQNAYEREEFKQTCPADIEIEKAYFSVANKRK
;
A
#
# COMPACT_ATOMS: atom_id res chain seq x y z
N MET A 1 16.86 33.88 -30.08
CA MET A 1 17.50 32.56 -29.90
C MET A 1 16.91 31.94 -28.65
N GLY A 2 15.88 31.11 -28.80
CA GLY A 2 15.19 30.47 -27.67
C GLY A 2 15.99 29.27 -27.20
N ALA A 3 16.33 29.24 -25.90
CA ALA A 3 16.92 28.07 -25.28
C ALA A 3 15.94 26.88 -25.41
N PRO A 4 16.40 25.69 -25.82
CA PRO A 4 15.55 24.52 -25.87
C PRO A 4 15.15 24.17 -24.43
N TYR A 5 13.85 23.99 -24.20
CA TYR A 5 13.32 23.35 -23.00
C TYR A 5 13.93 21.95 -22.90
N LEU A 6 15.07 21.84 -22.21
CA LEU A 6 15.58 20.58 -21.68
C LEU A 6 14.47 20.07 -20.75
N ALA A 7 13.64 19.17 -21.26
CA ALA A 7 12.79 18.36 -20.43
C ALA A 7 13.72 17.67 -19.43
N HIS A 8 13.78 18.16 -18.19
CA HIS A 8 14.47 17.48 -17.12
C HIS A 8 13.85 16.09 -17.03
N ILE A 9 14.53 15.10 -17.60
CA ILE A 9 14.20 13.70 -17.44
C ILE A 9 14.54 13.42 -15.97
N ILE A 10 13.50 13.41 -15.14
CA ILE A 10 13.65 12.94 -13.77
C ILE A 10 13.96 11.45 -13.87
N HIS A 11 15.17 11.07 -13.49
CA HIS A 11 15.54 9.67 -13.38
C HIS A 11 15.18 9.19 -11.98
N LEU A 12 13.95 8.66 -11.86
CA LEU A 12 13.49 7.94 -10.68
C LEU A 12 13.79 6.45 -10.86
N ARG A 13 14.56 5.89 -9.94
CA ARG A 13 14.73 4.45 -9.82
C ARG A 13 14.29 4.03 -8.43
N VAL A 14 13.19 3.30 -8.38
CA VAL A 14 12.68 2.71 -7.15
C VAL A 14 13.37 1.39 -6.96
N ILE A 15 14.01 1.26 -5.83
CA ILE A 15 14.61 0.01 -5.43
C ILE A 15 13.63 -0.61 -4.44
N LEU A 16 12.78 -1.49 -4.96
CA LEU A 16 11.84 -2.25 -4.14
C LEU A 16 12.62 -3.41 -3.54
N LEU A 17 12.75 -3.45 -2.22
CA LEU A 17 13.28 -4.62 -1.54
C LEU A 17 12.17 -5.34 -0.75
N PRO A 18 12.11 -6.67 -0.81
CA PRO A 18 11.15 -7.45 -0.04
C PRO A 18 11.32 -7.29 1.48
N TYR A 19 10.21 -7.18 2.21
CA TYR A 19 10.18 -7.00 3.66
C TYR A 19 10.17 -8.37 4.35
N SER A 20 11.30 -9.06 4.28
CA SER A 20 11.70 -10.17 5.16
C SER A 20 13.04 -10.68 4.63
N SER A 21 13.87 -11.23 5.50
CA SER A 21 15.22 -11.79 5.24
C SER A 21 15.36 -12.82 4.09
N LYS A 22 14.36 -12.99 3.23
CA LYS A 22 14.39 -13.84 2.04
C LYS A 22 13.78 -13.14 0.82
N LYS A 23 14.71 -12.62 0.02
CA LYS A 23 14.76 -12.59 -1.45
C LYS A 23 13.75 -11.69 -2.17
N ALA A 24 14.15 -11.20 -3.36
CA ALA A 24 13.24 -11.04 -4.51
C ALA A 24 12.26 -12.24 -4.60
N GLY A 25 11.29 -12.26 -5.51
CA GLY A 25 10.48 -13.47 -5.70
C GLY A 25 11.38 -14.72 -5.72
N HIS A 26 10.92 -15.89 -5.29
CA HIS A 26 11.82 -17.01 -4.96
C HIS A 26 12.94 -17.29 -6.00
N ASP A 27 12.69 -16.96 -7.27
CA ASP A 27 13.60 -16.95 -8.43
C ASP A 27 14.73 -15.89 -8.43
N GLY A 28 14.60 -14.79 -7.72
CA GLY A 28 15.53 -13.66 -7.75
C GLY A 28 15.06 -12.49 -8.60
N GLU A 29 13.91 -12.61 -9.28
CA GLU A 29 13.50 -11.73 -10.38
C GLU A 29 12.15 -11.04 -10.10
N ASN A 30 11.21 -11.75 -9.50
CA ASN A 30 9.85 -11.25 -9.26
C ASN A 30 9.72 -10.28 -8.07
N VAL A 31 8.63 -9.51 -8.00
CA VAL A 31 8.35 -8.58 -6.89
C VAL A 31 7.99 -9.38 -5.64
N GLY A 32 8.78 -9.23 -4.57
CA GLY A 32 8.53 -9.88 -3.29
C GLY A 32 7.50 -9.16 -2.41
N ASN A 33 7.00 -9.83 -1.39
CA ASN A 33 6.04 -9.26 -0.44
C ASN A 33 6.67 -8.10 0.38
N CYS A 34 6.27 -6.86 0.08
CA CYS A 34 6.60 -5.67 0.86
C CYS A 34 5.49 -4.61 0.68
N PRO A 35 4.53 -4.49 1.62
CA PRO A 35 3.45 -3.51 1.54
C PRO A 35 3.94 -2.06 1.39
N PHE A 36 5.05 -1.72 2.06
CA PHE A 36 5.67 -0.38 1.97
C PHE A 36 6.27 -0.09 0.60
N CYS A 37 6.79 -1.12 -0.07
CA CYS A 37 7.38 -1.02 -1.39
C CYS A 37 6.28 -0.89 -2.44
N GLN A 38 5.24 -1.73 -2.34
CA GLN A 38 4.05 -1.59 -3.18
C GLN A 38 3.42 -0.20 -3.04
N ARG A 39 3.31 0.33 -1.81
CA ARG A 39 2.85 1.71 -1.55
C ARG A 39 3.60 2.74 -2.40
N LEU A 40 4.94 2.76 -2.35
CA LEU A 40 5.72 3.72 -3.15
C LEU A 40 5.60 3.47 -4.66
N PHE A 41 5.47 2.21 -5.09
CA PHE A 41 5.23 1.89 -6.49
C PHE A 41 3.90 2.49 -6.96
N MET A 42 2.81 2.32 -6.19
CA MET A 42 1.53 2.95 -6.47
C MET A 42 1.62 4.47 -6.52
N VAL A 43 2.31 5.10 -5.56
CA VAL A 43 2.51 6.56 -5.53
C VAL A 43 3.16 7.05 -6.82
N LEU A 44 4.26 6.44 -7.25
CA LEU A 44 4.96 6.86 -8.46
C LEU A 44 4.17 6.61 -9.74
N TRP A 45 3.39 5.52 -9.78
CA TRP A 45 2.48 5.24 -10.87
C TRP A 45 1.41 6.33 -10.98
N LEU A 46 0.74 6.65 -9.87
CA LEU A 46 -0.31 7.67 -9.80
C LEU A 46 0.23 9.08 -10.11
N LYS A 47 1.49 9.36 -9.77
CA LYS A 47 2.15 10.60 -10.17
C LYS A 47 2.36 10.71 -11.69
N GLY A 48 2.30 9.61 -12.44
CA GLY A 48 2.48 9.62 -13.90
C GLY A 48 3.91 9.98 -14.34
N VAL A 49 4.89 9.84 -13.44
CA VAL A 49 6.29 10.11 -13.73
C VAL A 49 6.94 8.87 -14.36
N LYS A 50 7.97 9.07 -15.19
CA LYS A 50 8.79 7.96 -15.67
C LYS A 50 9.71 7.49 -14.55
N PHE A 51 9.65 6.21 -14.23
CA PHE A 51 10.56 5.59 -13.28
C PHE A 51 10.92 4.17 -13.71
N THR A 52 11.97 3.64 -13.11
CA THR A 52 12.35 2.22 -13.23
C THR A 52 12.20 1.55 -11.88
N VAL A 53 11.79 0.28 -11.90
CA VAL A 53 11.74 -0.57 -10.71
C VAL A 53 12.90 -1.53 -10.78
N THR A 54 13.66 -1.66 -9.69
CA THR A 54 14.70 -2.67 -9.55
C THR A 54 14.39 -3.53 -8.34
N THR A 55 14.16 -4.82 -8.60
CA THR A 55 14.12 -5.85 -7.56
C THR A 55 15.55 -6.17 -7.13
N VAL A 56 15.76 -6.33 -5.83
CA VAL A 56 17.11 -6.54 -5.28
C VAL A 56 17.10 -7.72 -4.32
N ASP A 57 18.05 -8.64 -4.53
CA ASP A 57 18.39 -9.66 -3.55
C ASP A 57 19.29 -9.06 -2.46
N MET A 58 18.79 -9.04 -1.22
CA MET A 58 19.54 -8.56 -0.05
C MET A 58 20.83 -9.35 0.22
N ARG A 59 20.99 -10.55 -0.35
CA ARG A 59 22.24 -11.33 -0.29
C ARG A 59 23.31 -10.82 -1.25
N LYS A 60 22.91 -10.12 -2.31
CA LYS A 60 23.77 -9.56 -3.36
C LYS A 60 23.43 -8.09 -3.56
N LYS A 61 23.79 -7.26 -2.58
CA LYS A 61 23.51 -5.81 -2.64
C LYS A 61 24.19 -5.17 -3.86
N PRO A 62 23.44 -4.44 -4.71
CA PRO A 62 24.00 -3.62 -5.78
C PRO A 62 24.99 -2.59 -5.24
N ALA A 63 25.88 -2.10 -6.11
CA ALA A 63 26.91 -1.13 -5.75
C ALA A 63 26.32 0.13 -5.11
N GLU A 64 25.17 0.57 -5.62
CA GLU A 64 24.44 1.75 -5.16
C GLU A 64 23.90 1.63 -3.73
N LEU A 65 23.80 0.40 -3.20
CA LEU A 65 23.33 0.11 -1.83
C LEU A 65 24.46 -0.34 -0.90
N LYS A 66 25.71 -0.36 -1.35
CA LYS A 66 26.85 -0.85 -0.56
C LYS A 66 27.12 0.01 0.67
N ASP A 67 27.01 1.33 0.51
CA ASP A 67 27.31 2.31 1.57
C ASP A 67 26.13 2.56 2.51
N LEU A 68 25.01 1.84 2.35
CA LEU A 68 23.89 1.93 3.27
C LEU A 68 24.28 1.38 4.64
N ALA A 69 23.93 2.16 5.68
CA ALA A 69 24.09 1.75 7.05
C ALA A 69 23.48 0.35 7.29
N PRO A 70 24.19 -0.55 8.01
CA PRO A 70 23.63 -1.84 8.40
C PRO A 70 22.26 -1.66 9.07
N GLY A 71 21.27 -2.45 8.65
CA GLY A 71 19.91 -2.37 9.19
C GLY A 71 18.98 -1.36 8.51
N THR A 72 19.47 -0.58 7.53
CA THR A 72 18.58 0.24 6.68
C THR A 72 17.63 -0.69 5.93
N ASN A 73 16.33 -0.53 6.17
CA ASN A 73 15.29 -1.38 5.59
C ASN A 73 14.69 -0.73 4.33
N PRO A 74 14.23 -1.55 3.37
CA PRO A 74 13.41 -1.06 2.26
C PRO A 74 12.16 -0.29 2.71
N PRO A 75 11.55 0.48 1.79
CA PRO A 75 11.99 0.75 0.41
C PRO A 75 13.06 1.84 0.27
N PHE A 76 13.77 1.86 -0.87
CA PHE A 76 14.72 2.93 -1.21
C PHE A 76 14.35 3.61 -2.52
N LEU A 77 14.70 4.89 -2.62
CA LEU A 77 14.51 5.69 -3.83
C LEU A 77 15.83 6.30 -4.27
N LEU A 78 16.25 6.01 -5.50
CA LEU A 78 17.35 6.73 -6.14
C LEU A 78 16.74 7.81 -7.04
N TYR A 79 16.97 9.07 -6.67
CA TYR A 79 16.45 10.23 -7.40
C TYR A 79 17.61 11.07 -7.92
N ASN A 80 17.80 11.13 -9.24
CA ASN A 80 18.91 11.85 -9.89
C ASN A 80 20.28 11.51 -9.28
N GLY A 81 20.53 10.22 -9.00
CA GLY A 81 21.77 9.74 -8.39
C GLY A 81 21.84 9.86 -6.87
N THR A 82 20.89 10.58 -6.24
CA THR A 82 20.85 10.72 -4.78
C THR A 82 19.97 9.64 -4.16
N LEU A 83 20.56 8.83 -3.29
CA LEU A 83 19.86 7.79 -2.54
C LEU A 83 19.04 8.42 -1.40
N LYS A 84 17.76 8.04 -1.34
CA LYS A 84 16.82 8.40 -0.27
C LYS A 84 16.35 7.13 0.42
N THR A 85 16.30 7.22 1.74
CA THR A 85 15.89 6.16 2.67
C THR A 85 14.77 6.69 3.55
N ASP A 86 14.16 5.83 4.36
CA ASP A 86 12.97 6.11 5.17
C ASP A 86 11.73 6.37 4.29
N PHE A 87 10.78 5.43 4.35
CA PHE A 87 9.61 5.46 3.47
C PHE A 87 8.74 6.71 3.67
N ILE A 88 8.65 7.23 4.91
CA ILE A 88 7.84 8.41 5.22
C ILE A 88 8.48 9.62 4.54
N LYS A 89 9.79 9.80 4.72
CA LYS A 89 10.56 10.89 4.08
C LYS A 89 10.56 10.79 2.56
N ILE A 90 10.59 9.58 2.00
CA ILE A 90 10.49 9.37 0.56
C ILE A 90 9.12 9.80 0.04
N GLU A 91 8.03 9.42 0.72
CA GLU A 91 6.68 9.81 0.29
C GLU A 91 6.48 11.33 0.37
N GLU A 92 6.89 11.96 1.47
CA GLU A 92 6.86 13.43 1.63
C GLU A 92 7.67 14.12 0.52
N PHE A 93 8.87 13.61 0.24
CA PHE A 93 9.72 14.11 -0.84
C PHE A 93 9.04 14.01 -2.21
N LEU A 94 8.40 12.88 -2.52
CA LEU A 94 7.70 12.68 -3.79
C LEU A 94 6.48 13.59 -3.90
N GLU A 95 5.72 13.77 -2.82
CA GLU A 95 4.54 14.62 -2.82
C GLU A 95 4.89 16.10 -3.03
N GLN A 96 6.02 16.55 -2.46
CA GLN A 96 6.52 17.92 -2.61
C GLN A 96 7.23 18.17 -3.95
N THR A 97 8.02 17.20 -4.43
CA THR A 97 8.88 17.38 -5.63
C THR A 97 8.13 17.07 -6.92
N VAL A 98 7.26 16.06 -6.89
CA VAL A 98 6.46 15.61 -8.03
C VAL A 98 5.05 16.16 -7.84
N ALA A 99 4.93 17.49 -7.99
CA ALA A 99 3.76 18.28 -7.60
C ALA A 99 3.09 19.02 -8.79
N PRO A 100 1.91 19.62 -8.57
CA PRO A 100 1.27 20.48 -9.56
C PRO A 100 2.15 21.67 -10.00
N PRO A 101 1.96 22.21 -11.23
CA PRO A 101 0.91 21.88 -12.19
C PRO A 101 1.21 20.65 -13.06
N ARG A 102 2.43 20.11 -13.00
CA ARG A 102 2.88 19.05 -13.91
C ARG A 102 2.41 17.64 -13.48
N TYR A 103 2.25 17.42 -12.18
CA TYR A 103 1.90 16.13 -11.61
C TYR A 103 0.73 16.27 -10.61
N PRO A 104 -0.08 15.24 -10.39
CA PRO A 104 -1.22 15.33 -9.48
C PRO A 104 -0.78 15.44 -8.02
N HIS A 105 -1.60 16.10 -7.19
CA HIS A 105 -1.52 16.03 -5.74
C HIS A 105 -2.27 14.78 -5.26
N LEU A 106 -1.64 13.96 -4.39
CA LEU A 106 -2.20 12.68 -3.93
C LEU A 106 -2.58 12.69 -2.45
N SER A 107 -2.23 13.74 -1.70
CA SER A 107 -2.64 13.84 -0.29
C SER A 107 -4.16 13.83 -0.17
N PRO A 108 -4.74 13.04 0.75
CA PRO A 108 -6.16 13.12 1.03
C PRO A 108 -6.52 14.48 1.65
N LEU A 109 -7.74 14.93 1.40
CA LEU A 109 -8.37 16.08 2.03
C LEU A 109 -8.73 15.76 3.48
N ASN A 110 -9.29 14.58 3.74
CA ASN A 110 -9.72 14.18 5.07
C ASN A 110 -8.61 13.38 5.77
N LYS A 111 -8.15 13.89 6.93
CA LYS A 111 -7.14 13.17 7.74
C LYS A 111 -7.61 11.78 8.19
N GLU A 112 -8.90 11.62 8.44
CA GLU A 112 -9.50 10.35 8.86
C GLU A 112 -9.25 9.22 7.85
N SER A 113 -9.09 9.55 6.56
CA SER A 113 -8.72 8.60 5.50
C SER A 113 -7.43 7.84 5.82
N PHE A 114 -6.46 8.46 6.51
CA PHE A 114 -5.26 7.78 7.00
C PHE A 114 -5.51 7.00 8.29
N ASP A 115 -6.31 7.55 9.20
CA ASP A 115 -6.46 7.04 10.56
C ASP A 115 -7.34 5.78 10.65
N VAL A 116 -8.33 5.64 9.76
CA VAL A 116 -9.29 4.52 9.77
C VAL A 116 -8.63 3.15 9.52
N GLY A 117 -7.54 3.13 8.75
CA GLY A 117 -6.81 1.92 8.38
C GLY A 117 -5.49 1.71 9.15
N ALA A 118 -5.18 2.54 10.13
CA ALA A 118 -3.87 2.55 10.78
C ALA A 118 -3.57 1.25 11.56
N ASP A 119 -4.56 0.75 12.31
CA ASP A 119 -4.38 -0.38 13.24
C ASP A 119 -4.67 -1.75 12.62
N ILE A 120 -5.36 -1.81 11.47
CA ILE A 120 -5.87 -3.06 10.89
C ILE A 120 -4.75 -4.09 10.65
N PHE A 121 -3.59 -3.63 10.16
CA PHE A 121 -2.46 -4.50 9.87
C PHE A 121 -1.75 -4.98 11.13
N ALA A 122 -1.75 -4.17 12.19
CA ALA A 122 -1.23 -4.58 13.50
C ALA A 122 -2.13 -5.64 14.15
N LYS A 123 -3.47 -5.48 14.06
CA LYS A 123 -4.41 -6.51 14.55
C LYS A 123 -4.32 -7.80 13.73
N PHE A 124 -4.19 -7.70 12.42
CA PHE A 124 -3.91 -8.86 11.57
C PHE A 124 -2.59 -9.54 11.94
N SER A 125 -1.52 -8.77 12.16
CA SER A 125 -0.22 -9.31 12.57
C SER A 125 -0.30 -10.08 13.88
N ALA A 126 -1.11 -9.60 14.85
CA ALA A 126 -1.39 -10.35 16.08
C ALA A 126 -2.24 -11.60 15.80
N PHE A 127 -3.27 -11.50 14.97
CA PHE A 127 -4.13 -12.62 14.60
C PHE A 127 -3.36 -13.76 13.93
N ILE A 128 -2.60 -13.48 12.87
CA ILE A 128 -1.87 -14.52 12.13
C ILE A 128 -0.74 -15.16 12.96
N LYS A 129 -0.19 -14.45 13.95
CA LYS A 129 0.81 -15.04 14.87
C LYS A 129 0.20 -16.02 15.87
N ASN A 130 -1.10 -15.90 16.17
CA ASN A 130 -1.75 -16.61 17.27
C ASN A 130 -2.93 -17.52 16.84
N SER A 131 -3.25 -17.59 15.54
CA SER A 131 -4.21 -18.52 14.92
C SER A 131 -3.69 -19.98 14.96
N PRO A 132 -4.54 -21.03 14.98
CA PRO A 132 -6.00 -21.04 14.76
C PRO A 132 -6.88 -20.76 15.99
N ASN A 133 -6.43 -21.03 17.20
CA ASN A 133 -7.30 -20.98 18.39
C ASN A 133 -7.29 -19.60 19.08
N ASN A 134 -7.60 -18.52 18.35
CA ASN A 134 -7.60 -17.18 18.97
C ASN A 134 -8.74 -16.27 18.47
N ALA A 135 -9.95 -16.59 18.94
CA ALA A 135 -11.15 -15.78 18.75
C ALA A 135 -11.00 -14.33 19.24
N PHE A 136 -10.14 -14.08 20.23
CA PHE A 136 -9.89 -12.72 20.72
C PHE A 136 -9.20 -11.84 19.67
N HIS A 137 -8.14 -12.33 19.02
CA HIS A 137 -7.47 -11.56 17.96
C HIS A 137 -8.32 -11.46 16.70
N GLU A 138 -9.08 -12.51 16.37
CA GLU A 138 -10.04 -12.45 15.26
C GLU A 138 -11.11 -11.38 15.51
N LYS A 139 -11.71 -11.35 16.71
CA LYS A 139 -12.67 -10.30 17.11
C LYS A 139 -12.06 -8.90 17.03
N ASN A 140 -10.80 -8.73 17.44
CA ASN A 140 -10.11 -7.46 17.31
C ASN A 140 -9.88 -7.04 15.85
N LEU A 141 -9.54 -7.99 14.96
CA LEU A 141 -9.40 -7.73 13.53
C LEU A 141 -10.75 -7.38 12.90
N LEU A 142 -11.82 -8.10 13.24
CA LEU A 142 -13.18 -7.82 12.79
C LEU A 142 -13.68 -6.44 13.23
N ARG A 143 -13.27 -5.96 14.42
CA ARG A 143 -13.58 -4.60 14.86
C ARG A 143 -12.93 -3.53 13.98
N GLU A 144 -11.67 -3.73 13.56
CA GLU A 144 -11.01 -2.80 12.63
C GLU A 144 -11.64 -2.86 11.23
N PHE A 145 -12.03 -4.05 10.75
CA PHE A 145 -12.80 -4.16 9.51
C PHE A 145 -14.15 -3.44 9.59
N LYS A 146 -14.87 -3.59 10.71
CA LYS A 146 -16.12 -2.86 10.94
C LYS A 146 -15.90 -1.34 10.92
N ARG A 147 -14.86 -0.85 11.61
CA ARG A 147 -14.53 0.59 11.62
C ARG A 147 -14.24 1.12 10.22
N LEU A 148 -13.48 0.37 9.42
CA LEU A 148 -13.22 0.70 8.01
C LEU A 148 -14.50 0.66 7.17
N ASP A 149 -15.36 -0.33 7.37
CA ASP A 149 -16.62 -0.48 6.66
C ASP A 149 -17.61 0.66 6.97
N ASP A 150 -17.76 0.98 8.25
CA ASP A 150 -18.59 2.09 8.73
C ASP A 150 -18.12 3.41 8.09
N TYR A 151 -16.81 3.67 8.05
CA TYR A 151 -16.24 4.84 7.39
C TYR A 151 -16.53 4.87 5.89
N LEU A 152 -16.29 3.76 5.17
CA LEU A 152 -16.53 3.67 3.73
C LEU A 152 -18.01 3.83 3.37
N ASN A 153 -18.93 3.44 4.24
CA ASN A 153 -20.37 3.61 4.02
C ASN A 153 -20.88 4.99 4.46
N SER A 154 -20.16 5.71 5.32
CA SER A 154 -20.55 7.05 5.77
C SER A 154 -20.10 8.11 4.75
N PRO A 155 -21.00 8.97 4.22
CA PRO A 155 -20.63 10.03 3.28
C PRO A 155 -19.60 10.99 3.85
N LEU A 156 -18.61 11.38 3.05
CA LEU A 156 -17.67 12.46 3.38
C LEU A 156 -18.37 13.83 3.32
N PRO A 157 -17.83 14.87 3.99
CA PRO A 157 -18.37 16.22 3.88
C PRO A 157 -18.52 16.72 2.44
N GLU A 158 -17.59 16.34 1.56
CA GLU A 158 -17.62 16.72 0.14
C GLU A 158 -18.71 16.01 -0.67
N GLU A 159 -19.27 14.91 -0.15
CA GLU A 159 -20.38 14.18 -0.77
C GLU A 159 -21.76 14.77 -0.37
N ILE A 160 -21.82 15.63 0.64
CA ILE A 160 -23.08 16.14 1.20
C ILE A 160 -23.47 17.45 0.51
N ASP A 161 -24.50 17.41 -0.33
CA ASP A 161 -25.14 18.62 -0.85
C ASP A 161 -26.21 19.12 0.13
N HIS A 162 -25.90 20.15 0.91
CA HIS A 162 -26.82 20.78 1.86
C HIS A 162 -28.05 21.42 1.22
N ASN A 163 -28.05 21.64 -0.11
CA ASN A 163 -29.18 22.18 -0.85
C ASN A 163 -30.03 21.09 -1.53
N SER A 164 -29.58 19.84 -1.50
CA SER A 164 -30.33 18.70 -2.03
C SER A 164 -31.47 18.31 -1.09
N ARG A 165 -32.63 17.96 -1.67
CA ARG A 165 -33.75 17.35 -0.92
C ARG A 165 -33.48 15.89 -0.56
N GLU A 166 -32.50 15.26 -1.19
CA GLU A 166 -32.10 13.88 -0.93
C GLU A 166 -30.94 13.85 0.06
N THR A 167 -31.16 13.27 1.24
CA THR A 167 -30.08 12.97 2.17
C THR A 167 -29.35 11.72 1.71
N ILE A 168 -28.11 11.86 1.25
CA ILE A 168 -27.23 10.71 1.02
C ILE A 168 -26.94 10.10 2.39
N THR A 169 -27.45 8.90 2.64
CA THR A 169 -27.25 8.17 3.89
C THR A 169 -26.16 7.10 3.77
N ILE A 170 -25.88 6.66 2.54
CA ILE A 170 -24.86 5.66 2.24
C ILE A 170 -23.98 6.18 1.11
N SER A 171 -22.68 6.31 1.38
CA SER A 171 -21.69 6.72 0.40
C SER A 171 -21.56 5.70 -0.73
N LYS A 172 -21.34 6.21 -1.94
CA LYS A 172 -21.02 5.40 -3.12
C LYS A 172 -19.60 5.66 -3.64
N ARG A 173 -18.78 6.40 -2.88
CA ARG A 173 -17.41 6.74 -3.29
C ARG A 173 -16.58 5.49 -3.57
N LYS A 174 -15.66 5.63 -4.53
CA LYS A 174 -14.83 4.50 -4.97
C LYS A 174 -13.73 4.13 -4.00
N PHE A 175 -13.08 5.13 -3.41
CA PHE A 175 -11.88 5.02 -2.58
C PHE A 175 -12.02 5.74 -1.24
N LEU A 176 -10.97 5.75 -0.42
CA LEU A 176 -11.05 6.25 0.96
C LEU A 176 -11.54 7.70 1.03
N ASP A 177 -10.97 8.56 0.18
CA ASP A 177 -11.14 10.01 0.24
C ASP A 177 -11.92 10.58 -0.97
N GLY A 178 -12.67 9.72 -1.67
CA GLY A 178 -13.47 10.09 -2.84
C GLY A 178 -13.29 9.13 -4.00
N ASP A 179 -13.39 9.64 -5.24
CA ASP A 179 -13.38 8.81 -6.46
C ASP A 179 -12.00 8.66 -7.11
N ARG A 180 -10.96 9.25 -6.53
CA ARG A 180 -9.56 9.12 -6.97
C ARG A 180 -8.72 8.47 -5.88
N LEU A 181 -7.73 7.69 -6.29
CA LEU A 181 -6.76 7.09 -5.37
C LEU A 181 -5.88 8.18 -4.76
N THR A 182 -5.66 8.08 -3.46
CA THR A 182 -4.84 9.00 -2.64
C THR A 182 -3.67 8.26 -1.98
N LEU A 183 -2.82 9.00 -1.25
CA LEU A 183 -1.78 8.41 -0.41
C LEU A 183 -2.35 7.48 0.69
N ALA A 184 -3.57 7.75 1.16
CA ALA A 184 -4.24 6.89 2.13
C ALA A 184 -4.57 5.52 1.52
N ASP A 185 -5.03 5.48 0.26
CA ASP A 185 -5.27 4.24 -0.48
C ASP A 185 -3.97 3.49 -0.76
N CYS A 186 -2.91 4.20 -1.17
CA CYS A 186 -1.59 3.61 -1.39
C CYS A 186 -1.04 2.97 -0.11
N ASN A 187 -1.39 3.49 1.06
CA ASN A 187 -1.02 2.92 2.36
C ASN A 187 -1.83 1.68 2.74
N LEU A 188 -3.15 1.73 2.54
CA LEU A 188 -4.08 0.71 3.03
C LEU A 188 -4.21 -0.49 2.10
N LEU A 189 -4.30 -0.28 0.79
CA LEU A 189 -4.57 -1.35 -0.18
C LEU A 189 -3.53 -2.48 -0.17
N PRO A 190 -2.19 -2.20 -0.15
CA PRO A 190 -1.19 -3.27 -0.04
C PRO A 190 -1.35 -4.10 1.24
N LYS A 191 -1.72 -3.47 2.36
CA LYS A 191 -1.96 -4.15 3.64
C LYS A 191 -3.18 -5.05 3.55
N LEU A 192 -4.29 -4.56 2.98
CA LEU A 192 -5.51 -5.34 2.79
C LEU A 192 -5.27 -6.55 1.86
N HIS A 193 -4.48 -6.39 0.79
CA HIS A 193 -4.12 -7.49 -0.09
C HIS A 193 -3.39 -8.61 0.67
N VAL A 194 -2.37 -8.24 1.45
CA VAL A 194 -1.64 -9.20 2.30
C VAL A 194 -2.57 -9.90 3.30
N ILE A 195 -3.48 -9.14 3.95
CA ILE A 195 -4.46 -9.73 4.88
C ILE A 195 -5.32 -10.79 4.17
N ARG A 196 -5.88 -10.48 2.99
CA ARG A 196 -6.74 -11.42 2.25
C ARG A 196 -6.02 -12.74 1.94
N ILE A 197 -4.82 -12.66 1.38
CA ILE A 197 -4.08 -13.85 0.93
C ILE A 197 -3.58 -14.67 2.13
N ALA A 198 -2.90 -14.02 3.07
CA ALA A 198 -2.27 -14.73 4.18
C ALA A 198 -3.27 -15.22 5.23
N ALA A 199 -4.33 -14.46 5.53
CA ALA A 199 -5.37 -14.89 6.47
C ALA A 199 -6.17 -16.07 5.91
N LYS A 200 -6.52 -16.05 4.62
CA LYS A 200 -7.20 -17.17 3.98
C LYS A 200 -6.33 -18.43 4.01
N LYS A 201 -5.05 -18.31 3.64
CA LYS A 201 -4.13 -19.45 3.57
C LYS A 201 -3.85 -20.11 4.92
N TYR A 202 -3.65 -19.32 5.97
CA TYR A 202 -3.08 -19.82 7.24
C TYR A 202 -4.03 -19.81 8.42
N CYS A 203 -5.20 -19.20 8.28
CA CYS A 203 -6.20 -19.05 9.33
C CYS A 203 -7.62 -19.44 8.87
N ASP A 204 -7.81 -19.81 7.60
CA ASP A 204 -9.13 -19.99 6.95
C ASP A 204 -10.11 -18.83 7.21
N PHE A 205 -9.56 -17.61 7.26
CA PHE A 205 -10.33 -16.40 7.52
C PHE A 205 -10.61 -15.68 6.20
N ASP A 206 -11.88 -15.37 5.97
CA ASP A 206 -12.34 -14.48 4.90
C ASP A 206 -12.90 -13.18 5.50
N ILE A 207 -12.78 -12.07 4.77
CA ILE A 207 -13.44 -10.81 5.14
C ILE A 207 -14.95 -11.06 5.06
N PRO A 208 -15.73 -10.87 6.15
CA PRO A 208 -17.16 -11.13 6.12
C PRO A 208 -17.90 -10.37 5.02
N ALA A 209 -18.81 -11.04 4.31
CA ALA A 209 -19.59 -10.46 3.22
C ALA A 209 -20.47 -9.27 3.65
N GLN A 210 -20.82 -9.21 4.94
CA GLN A 210 -21.59 -8.10 5.53
C GLN A 210 -20.86 -6.75 5.53
N PHE A 211 -19.53 -6.73 5.36
CA PHE A 211 -18.76 -5.49 5.23
C PHE A 211 -18.81 -4.98 3.79
N THR A 212 -19.98 -4.47 3.39
CA THR A 212 -20.28 -4.09 1.99
C THR A 212 -19.45 -2.92 1.48
N GLY A 213 -19.09 -1.98 2.36
CA GLY A 213 -18.23 -0.84 2.03
C GLY A 213 -16.80 -1.30 1.74
N VAL A 214 -16.26 -2.19 2.57
CA VAL A 214 -14.93 -2.81 2.35
C VAL A 214 -14.90 -3.60 1.05
N TRP A 215 -15.94 -4.41 0.78
CA TRP A 215 -16.01 -5.17 -0.48
C TRP A 215 -16.13 -4.27 -1.70
N ARG A 216 -16.94 -3.21 -1.65
CA ARG A 216 -17.02 -2.19 -2.70
C ARG A 216 -15.65 -1.55 -2.96
N TYR A 217 -14.95 -1.16 -1.90
CA TYR A 217 -13.62 -0.57 -1.97
C TYR A 217 -12.60 -1.51 -2.62
N LEU A 218 -12.56 -2.77 -2.17
CA LEU A 218 -11.66 -3.78 -2.74
C LEU A 218 -11.97 -4.03 -4.22
N GLN A 219 -13.24 -4.15 -4.60
CA GLN A 219 -13.63 -4.34 -5.99
C GLN A 219 -13.13 -3.19 -6.87
N ASN A 220 -13.43 -1.94 -6.49
CA ASN A 220 -12.94 -0.76 -7.20
C ASN A 220 -11.41 -0.74 -7.29
N ALA A 221 -10.70 -1.16 -6.24
CA ALA A 221 -9.25 -1.23 -6.24
C ALA A 221 -8.70 -2.29 -7.21
N TYR A 222 -9.25 -3.50 -7.23
CA TYR A 222 -8.78 -4.57 -8.15
C TYR A 222 -9.10 -4.30 -9.63
N GLU A 223 -10.03 -3.39 -9.91
CA GLU A 223 -10.29 -2.87 -11.27
C GLU A 223 -9.23 -1.85 -11.72
N ARG A 224 -8.41 -1.32 -10.80
CA ARG A 224 -7.36 -0.34 -11.11
C ARG A 224 -6.01 -1.00 -11.34
N GLU A 225 -5.39 -0.69 -12.47
CA GLU A 225 -4.07 -1.21 -12.83
C GLU A 225 -3.00 -0.77 -11.84
N GLU A 226 -3.08 0.45 -11.32
CA GLU A 226 -2.10 1.00 -10.38
C GLU A 226 -2.00 0.17 -9.10
N PHE A 227 -3.09 -0.46 -8.68
CA PHE A 227 -3.08 -1.41 -7.57
C PHE A 227 -2.81 -2.84 -8.06
N LYS A 228 -3.58 -3.33 -9.04
CA LYS A 228 -3.53 -4.73 -9.48
C LYS A 228 -2.14 -5.13 -10.00
N GLN A 229 -1.49 -4.28 -10.79
CA GLN A 229 -0.18 -4.57 -11.39
C GLN A 229 0.99 -4.36 -10.41
N THR A 230 0.75 -3.70 -9.28
CA THR A 230 1.78 -3.51 -8.25
C THR A 230 1.71 -4.56 -7.14
N CYS A 231 0.64 -5.37 -7.10
CA CYS A 231 0.53 -6.50 -6.17
C CYS A 231 1.59 -7.57 -6.48
N PRO A 232 2.27 -8.11 -5.45
CA PRO A 232 3.09 -9.31 -5.64
C PRO A 232 2.20 -10.51 -5.95
N ALA A 233 2.78 -11.57 -6.51
CA ALA A 233 2.07 -12.84 -6.67
C ALA A 233 1.68 -13.42 -5.29
N ASP A 234 0.49 -14.02 -5.19
CA ASP A 234 -0.03 -14.59 -3.94
C ASP A 234 0.98 -15.52 -3.24
N ILE A 235 1.69 -16.35 -4.02
CA ILE A 235 2.70 -17.28 -3.51
C ILE A 235 3.85 -16.59 -2.76
N GLU A 236 4.20 -15.35 -3.10
CA GLU A 236 5.24 -14.58 -2.41
C GLU A 236 4.74 -14.06 -1.05
N ILE A 237 3.46 -13.71 -0.96
CA ILE A 237 2.81 -13.38 0.32
C ILE A 237 2.74 -14.65 1.18
N GLU A 238 2.26 -15.77 0.62
CA GLU A 238 2.17 -17.03 1.35
C GLU A 238 3.53 -17.44 1.92
N LYS A 239 4.58 -17.47 1.10
CA LYS A 239 5.95 -17.81 1.53
C LYS A 239 6.47 -16.89 2.62
N ALA A 240 6.20 -15.59 2.53
CA ALA A 240 6.64 -14.62 3.55
C ALA A 240 6.04 -14.92 4.92
N TYR A 241 4.77 -15.34 4.96
CA TYR A 241 4.07 -15.67 6.21
C TYR A 241 4.21 -17.13 6.66
N PHE A 242 4.75 -18.02 5.81
CA PHE A 242 4.95 -19.43 6.12
C PHE A 242 5.69 -19.65 7.45
N SER A 243 6.77 -18.91 7.70
CA SER A 243 7.54 -19.07 8.95
C SER A 243 6.78 -18.60 10.19
N VAL A 244 6.02 -17.50 10.06
CA VAL A 244 5.18 -16.97 11.15
C VAL A 244 4.04 -17.94 11.45
N ALA A 245 3.47 -18.55 10.41
CA ALA A 245 2.42 -19.55 10.53
C ALA A 245 2.93 -20.93 11.00
N ASN A 246 4.22 -21.26 10.83
CA ASN A 246 4.78 -22.57 11.20
C ASN A 246 5.61 -22.60 12.48
N LYS A 247 5.94 -21.45 13.09
CA LYS A 247 6.47 -21.38 14.47
C LYS A 247 5.45 -21.88 15.54
N ARG A 248 4.36 -22.50 15.08
CA ARG A 248 3.22 -23.05 15.81
C ARG A 248 3.38 -24.55 16.11
N LYS A 249 4.48 -25.20 15.71
CA LYS A 249 4.79 -26.60 16.03
C LYS A 249 5.80 -26.70 17.15
#